data_AF-A0A7K1R9M6-F1
#
_entry.id   AF-A0A7K1R9M6-F1
#
_cell.length_a   1.000
_cell.length_b   1.000
_cell.length_c   1.000
_cell.angle_alpha   90.00
_cell.angle_beta   90.00
_cell.angle_gamma   90.00
#
_symmetry.space_group_name_H-M   'P 1'
#
loop_
_entity.id
_entity.type
_entity.pdbx_description
1 polymer ?
#
loop_
_entity_poly.entity_id
_entity_poly.type
_entity_poly.pdbx_seq_one_letter_code
_entity_poly.pdbx_strand_id
1 'polypeptide(L)'
;MSTWAKIFTAIRGGVNEVAEAAADSQSMRILDQELRDAEQSLRRARSDLAGIMASNKSVMRRLEEARAKELKDSESARAAVNAGRMDLAQGLAQRIANIRGEIQRDEEELNRLLPRQQQMLRTIQDTEARITQMKREVENVKANESLLRAQSAISHSQSGINTRLGSAVESLERIKKRQEITAGRIEAGAELAALENGSDLDRQLREAGIGGSSQSADDVLKQLMAPSGSGAQVLLPAPAKKIER
;
A
#
# COMPACT_ATOMS: atom_id res chain seq x y z
N MET A 1 -28.62 21.40 -18.24
CA MET A 1 -27.87 21.15 -16.98
C MET A 1 -26.97 19.96 -17.20
N SER A 2 -25.65 20.17 -17.23
CA SER A 2 -24.65 19.13 -17.51
C SER A 2 -24.68 18.04 -16.44
N THR A 3 -24.65 16.77 -16.85
CA THR A 3 -24.63 15.57 -15.97
C THR A 3 -23.51 15.61 -14.93
N TRP A 4 -22.41 16.30 -15.24
CA TRP A 4 -21.30 16.59 -14.34
C TRP A 4 -21.67 17.46 -13.12
N ALA A 5 -22.61 18.39 -13.27
CA ALA A 5 -23.03 19.26 -12.16
C ALA A 5 -23.89 18.49 -11.12
N LYS A 6 -24.59 17.43 -11.55
CA LYS A 6 -25.40 16.60 -10.65
C LYS A 6 -24.54 15.70 -9.78
N ILE A 7 -23.45 15.14 -10.33
CA ILE A 7 -22.46 14.37 -9.57
C ILE A 7 -21.76 15.27 -8.54
N PHE A 8 -21.39 16.50 -8.90
CA PHE A 8 -20.72 17.42 -7.99
C PHE A 8 -21.63 17.94 -6.86
N THR A 9 -22.94 18.07 -7.11
CA THR A 9 -23.92 18.52 -6.10
C THR A 9 -24.27 17.40 -5.11
N ALA A 10 -24.28 16.14 -5.57
CA ALA A 10 -24.42 14.98 -4.68
C ALA A 10 -23.23 14.85 -3.70
N ILE A 11 -22.03 15.31 -4.09
CA ILE A 11 -20.81 15.23 -3.27
C ILE A 11 -20.72 16.33 -2.21
N ARG A 12 -21.35 17.51 -2.41
CA ARG A 12 -21.26 18.64 -1.45
C ARG A 12 -22.36 18.65 -0.38
N GLY A 13 -23.43 17.87 -0.56
CA GLY A 13 -24.61 17.84 0.33
C GLY A 13 -24.72 16.61 1.24
N GLY A 14 -23.66 15.82 1.40
CA GLY A 14 -23.69 14.58 2.20
C GLY A 14 -23.60 14.80 3.70
N VAL A 15 -24.52 15.58 4.29
CA VAL A 15 -24.73 15.63 5.75
C VAL A 15 -26.19 15.30 6.03
N ASN A 16 -26.37 14.10 6.59
CA ASN A 16 -27.54 13.53 7.26
C ASN A 16 -28.82 13.32 6.43
N GLU A 17 -29.39 12.13 6.61
CA GLU A 17 -30.75 11.71 6.22
C GLU A 17 -30.99 11.33 4.75
N VAL A 18 -30.33 10.27 4.27
CA VAL A 18 -30.97 9.33 3.31
C VAL A 18 -30.55 7.91 3.66
N ALA A 19 -30.97 7.48 4.85
CA ALA A 19 -30.88 6.10 5.30
C ALA A 19 -32.31 5.54 5.40
N GLU A 20 -33.04 5.49 4.29
CA GLU A 20 -34.25 4.68 4.21
C GLU A 20 -34.60 4.36 2.75
N ALA A 21 -34.58 3.05 2.45
CA ALA A 21 -35.36 2.37 1.42
C ALA A 21 -35.38 2.95 -0.01
N ALA A 22 -34.40 2.55 -0.82
CA ALA A 22 -34.61 1.97 -2.17
C ALA A 22 -33.27 1.92 -2.92
N ALA A 23 -32.49 0.86 -2.70
CA ALA A 23 -31.61 0.37 -3.75
C ALA A 23 -32.52 -0.27 -4.82
N ASP A 24 -33.18 0.57 -5.61
CA ASP A 24 -34.00 0.08 -6.70
C ASP A 24 -33.06 -0.64 -7.69
N SER A 25 -33.41 -1.83 -8.14
CA SER A 25 -32.60 -2.63 -9.08
C SER A 25 -32.21 -1.83 -10.35
N GLN A 26 -33.03 -0.82 -10.68
CA GLN A 26 -32.78 0.20 -11.70
C GLN A 26 -31.54 1.05 -11.40
N SER A 27 -31.36 1.54 -10.17
CA SER A 27 -30.24 2.42 -9.78
C SER A 27 -28.90 1.70 -9.88
N MET A 28 -28.82 0.44 -9.47
CA MET A 28 -27.60 -0.36 -9.62
C MET A 28 -27.25 -0.63 -11.09
N ARG A 29 -28.26 -0.90 -11.93
CA ARG A 29 -28.07 -1.08 -13.37
C ARG A 29 -27.61 0.21 -14.06
N ILE A 30 -28.13 1.36 -13.64
CA ILE A 30 -27.70 2.68 -14.13
C ILE A 30 -26.25 2.92 -13.74
N LEU A 31 -25.86 2.71 -12.47
CA LEU A 31 -24.49 2.86 -12.00
C LEU A 31 -23.50 1.95 -12.75
N ASP A 32 -23.86 0.68 -12.98
CA ASP A 32 -23.05 -0.25 -13.77
C ASP A 32 -22.84 0.27 -15.22
N GLN A 33 -23.87 0.86 -15.82
CA GLN A 33 -23.77 1.43 -17.16
C GLN A 33 -22.91 2.70 -17.17
N GLU A 34 -23.12 3.62 -16.23
CA GLU A 34 -22.32 4.84 -16.09
C GLU A 34 -20.83 4.52 -15.88
N LEU A 35 -20.54 3.46 -15.12
CA LEU A 35 -19.18 2.98 -14.89
C LEU A 35 -18.53 2.42 -16.18
N ARG A 36 -19.29 1.67 -16.97
CA ARG A 36 -18.84 1.20 -18.31
C ARG A 36 -18.59 2.36 -19.27
N ASP A 37 -19.46 3.36 -19.28
CA ASP A 37 -19.33 4.55 -20.11
C ASP A 37 -18.12 5.39 -19.68
N ALA A 38 -17.88 5.50 -18.36
CA ALA A 38 -16.71 6.16 -17.80
C ALA A 38 -15.41 5.44 -18.19
N GLU A 39 -15.37 4.10 -18.17
CA GLU A 39 -14.22 3.34 -18.67
C GLU A 39 -13.98 3.55 -20.17
N GLN A 40 -15.03 3.58 -20.99
CA GLN A 40 -14.90 3.83 -22.42
C GLN A 40 -14.32 5.24 -22.65
N SER A 41 -14.79 6.22 -21.90
CA SER A 41 -14.28 7.59 -21.93
C SER A 41 -12.81 7.65 -21.48
N LEU A 42 -12.44 6.90 -20.44
CA LEU A 42 -11.05 6.78 -19.98
C LEU A 42 -10.15 6.18 -21.06
N ARG A 43 -10.62 5.15 -21.79
CA ARG A 43 -9.88 4.57 -22.92
C ARG A 43 -9.64 5.59 -24.04
N ARG A 44 -10.65 6.40 -24.38
CA ARG A 44 -10.51 7.48 -25.37
C ARG A 44 -9.49 8.53 -24.89
N ALA A 45 -9.61 8.98 -23.65
CA ALA A 45 -8.67 9.94 -23.07
C ALA A 45 -7.21 9.44 -23.08
N ARG A 46 -6.98 8.14 -22.85
CA ARG A 46 -5.64 7.52 -23.00
C ARG A 46 -5.13 7.56 -24.44
N SER A 47 -6.01 7.30 -25.42
CA SER A 47 -5.67 7.41 -26.83
C SER A 47 -5.29 8.85 -27.21
N ASP A 48 -6.07 9.82 -26.74
CA ASP A 48 -5.78 11.25 -26.97
C ASP A 48 -4.45 11.65 -26.33
N LEU A 49 -4.15 11.14 -25.12
CA LEU A 49 -2.87 11.37 -24.45
C LEU A 49 -1.71 10.80 -25.25
N ALA A 50 -1.85 9.59 -25.78
CA ALA A 50 -0.84 9.00 -26.65
C ALA A 50 -0.59 9.87 -27.90
N GLY A 51 -1.65 10.45 -28.48
CA GLY A 51 -1.54 11.42 -29.57
C GLY A 51 -0.75 12.68 -29.19
N ILE A 52 -1.04 13.28 -28.03
CA ILE A 52 -0.28 14.44 -27.53
C ILE A 52 1.18 14.08 -27.26
N MET A 53 1.45 12.92 -26.65
CA MET A 53 2.81 12.44 -26.39
C MET A 53 3.59 12.23 -27.70
N ALA A 54 2.95 11.68 -28.72
CA ALA A 54 3.56 11.52 -30.04
C ALA A 54 3.87 12.87 -30.69
N SER A 55 2.95 13.84 -30.59
CA SER A 55 3.17 15.22 -31.06
C SER A 55 4.36 15.86 -30.35
N ASN A 56 4.40 15.80 -29.02
CA ASN A 56 5.52 16.33 -28.23
C ASN A 56 6.85 15.71 -28.62
N LYS A 57 6.90 14.38 -28.78
CA LYS A 57 8.11 13.68 -29.22
C LYS A 57 8.55 14.12 -30.61
N SER A 58 7.60 14.34 -31.52
CA SER A 58 7.87 14.86 -32.87
C SER A 58 8.49 16.25 -32.83
N VAL A 59 7.91 17.17 -32.05
CA VAL A 59 8.43 18.54 -31.85
C VAL A 59 9.83 18.51 -31.24
N MET A 60 10.04 17.70 -30.19
CA MET A 60 11.37 17.54 -29.57
C MET A 60 12.42 17.05 -30.57
N ARG A 61 12.09 16.07 -31.42
CA ARG A 61 13.02 15.60 -32.46
C ARG A 61 13.35 16.71 -33.47
N ARG A 62 12.35 17.49 -33.91
CA ARG A 62 12.61 18.63 -34.81
C ARG A 62 13.52 19.66 -34.16
N LEU A 63 13.32 19.94 -32.87
CA LEU A 63 14.14 20.85 -32.09
C LEU A 63 15.60 20.37 -32.00
N GLU A 64 15.81 19.09 -31.72
CA GLU A 64 17.14 18.47 -31.70
C GLU A 64 17.84 18.56 -33.07
N GLU A 65 17.12 18.23 -34.15
CA GLU A 65 17.63 18.32 -35.52
C GLU A 65 17.97 19.77 -35.91
N ALA A 66 17.12 20.74 -35.55
CA ALA A 66 17.34 22.15 -35.82
C ALA A 66 18.56 22.68 -35.07
N ARG A 67 18.71 22.35 -33.78
CA ARG A 67 19.88 22.72 -32.96
C ARG A 67 21.17 22.11 -33.50
N ALA A 68 21.15 20.86 -33.96
CA ALA A 68 22.30 20.22 -34.58
C ALA A 68 22.71 20.93 -35.90
N LYS A 69 21.73 21.32 -36.72
CA LYS A 69 21.98 22.12 -37.94
C LYS A 69 22.55 23.49 -37.60
N GLU A 70 21.98 24.18 -36.61
CA GLU A 70 22.47 25.49 -36.16
C GLU A 70 23.94 25.43 -35.73
N LEU A 71 24.32 24.40 -34.96
CA LEU A 71 25.70 24.20 -34.51
C LEU A 71 26.65 24.01 -35.70
N LYS A 72 26.30 23.09 -36.62
CA LYS A 72 27.10 22.81 -37.81
C LYS A 72 27.27 24.05 -38.70
N ASP A 73 26.20 24.81 -38.87
CA ASP A 73 26.22 26.04 -39.66
C ASP A 73 27.03 27.13 -38.98
N SER A 74 26.98 27.20 -37.65
CA SER A 74 27.79 28.14 -36.85
C SER A 74 29.28 27.83 -36.96
N GLU A 75 29.67 26.56 -36.91
CA GLU A 75 31.06 26.13 -37.14
C GLU A 75 31.52 26.46 -38.57
N SER A 76 30.67 26.17 -39.55
CA SER A 76 30.94 26.48 -40.96
C SER A 76 31.08 27.98 -41.20
N ALA A 77 30.26 28.81 -40.53
CA ALA A 77 30.30 30.26 -40.64
C ALA A 77 31.63 30.81 -40.09
N ARG A 78 32.07 30.30 -38.93
CA ARG A 78 33.37 30.66 -38.34
C ARG A 78 34.53 30.27 -39.26
N ALA A 79 34.48 29.09 -39.87
CA ALA A 79 35.49 28.66 -40.83
C ALA A 79 35.52 29.56 -42.08
N ALA A 80 34.36 29.97 -42.60
CA ALA A 80 34.26 30.89 -43.73
C ALA A 80 34.85 32.28 -43.42
N VAL A 81 34.58 32.82 -42.22
CA VAL A 81 35.18 34.08 -41.74
C VAL A 81 36.70 33.96 -41.65
N ASN A 82 37.22 32.89 -41.05
CA ASN A 82 38.68 32.66 -40.93
C ASN A 82 39.35 32.50 -42.30
N ALA A 83 38.63 31.99 -43.29
CA ALA A 83 39.11 31.86 -44.68
C ALA A 83 38.90 33.14 -45.51
N GLY A 84 38.42 34.24 -44.93
CA GLY A 84 38.16 35.51 -45.62
C GLY A 84 36.97 35.49 -46.59
N ARG A 85 36.16 34.43 -46.58
CA ARG A 85 34.97 34.26 -47.44
C ARG A 85 33.74 34.88 -46.79
N MET A 86 33.69 36.21 -46.77
CA MET A 86 32.65 36.98 -46.06
C MET A 86 31.25 36.83 -46.68
N ASP A 87 31.17 36.64 -47.99
CA ASP A 87 29.93 36.34 -48.73
C ASP A 87 29.30 35.02 -48.26
N LEU A 88 30.10 33.97 -48.14
CA LEU A 88 29.67 32.66 -47.64
C LEU A 88 29.28 32.75 -46.15
N ALA A 89 30.06 33.47 -45.35
CA ALA A 89 29.75 33.70 -43.94
C ALA A 89 28.41 34.41 -43.75
N GLN A 90 28.10 35.42 -44.57
CA GLN A 90 26.83 36.13 -44.52
C GLN A 90 25.64 35.22 -44.89
N GLY A 91 25.78 34.39 -45.92
CA GLY A 91 24.75 33.40 -46.29
C GLY A 91 24.49 32.38 -45.18
N LEU A 92 25.55 31.92 -44.50
CA LEU A 92 25.44 31.02 -43.34
C LEU A 92 24.77 31.70 -42.15
N ALA A 93 25.11 32.95 -41.87
CA ALA A 93 24.47 33.74 -40.81
C ALA A 93 22.96 33.90 -41.04
N GLN A 94 22.54 34.16 -42.28
CA GLN A 94 21.12 34.25 -42.62
C GLN A 94 20.40 32.92 -42.40
N ARG A 95 21.03 31.79 -42.77
CA ARG A 95 20.45 30.46 -42.53
C ARG A 95 20.32 30.15 -41.03
N ILE A 96 21.35 30.48 -40.24
CA ILE A 96 21.32 30.36 -38.77
C ILE A 96 20.15 31.17 -38.19
N ALA A 97 19.95 32.41 -38.64
CA ALA A 97 18.85 33.24 -38.18
C ALA A 97 17.48 32.59 -38.45
N ASN A 98 17.29 31.98 -39.62
CA ASN A 98 16.06 31.26 -39.95
C ASN A 98 15.86 30.04 -39.05
N ILE A 99 16.91 29.24 -38.83
CA ILE A 99 16.88 28.05 -37.95
C ILE A 99 16.56 28.45 -36.50
N ARG A 100 17.12 29.56 -36.00
CA ARG A 100 16.78 30.08 -34.67
C ARG A 100 15.30 30.44 -34.54
N GLY A 101 14.71 31.00 -35.59
CA GLY A 101 13.28 31.23 -35.65
C GLY A 101 12.46 29.95 -35.59
N GLU A 102 12.93 28.86 -36.22
CA GLU A 102 12.29 27.53 -36.11
C GLU A 102 12.41 26.96 -34.69
N ILE A 103 13.61 27.00 -34.10
CA ILE A 103 13.89 26.57 -32.72
C ILE A 103 12.95 27.28 -31.74
N GLN A 104 12.85 28.61 -31.83
CA GLN A 104 11.99 29.38 -30.94
C GLN A 104 10.51 28.97 -31.06
N ARG A 105 10.02 28.77 -32.28
CA ARG A 105 8.62 28.33 -32.50
C ARG A 105 8.35 26.95 -31.91
N ASP A 106 9.23 25.98 -32.16
CA ASP A 106 9.10 24.62 -31.63
C ASP A 106 9.22 24.60 -30.09
N GLU A 107 10.08 25.43 -29.49
CA GLU A 107 10.18 25.60 -28.03
C GLU A 107 8.90 26.18 -27.43
N GLU A 108 8.33 27.22 -28.04
CA GLU A 108 7.06 27.80 -27.61
C GLU A 108 5.91 26.80 -27.72
N GLU A 109 5.88 25.98 -28.77
CA GLU A 109 4.91 24.89 -28.91
C GLU A 109 5.06 23.86 -27.78
N LEU A 110 6.30 23.40 -27.52
CA LEU A 110 6.58 22.41 -26.48
C LEU A 110 6.22 22.93 -25.08
N ASN A 111 6.51 24.19 -24.79
CA ASN A 111 6.14 24.86 -23.54
C ASN A 111 4.63 24.92 -23.31
N ARG A 112 3.82 24.94 -24.38
CA ARG A 112 2.35 24.89 -24.29
C ARG A 112 1.83 23.46 -24.13
N LEU A 113 2.46 22.49 -24.77
CA LEU A 113 1.96 21.11 -24.82
C LEU A 113 2.41 20.24 -23.63
N LEU A 114 3.62 20.42 -23.09
CA LEU A 114 4.12 19.61 -21.97
C LEU A 114 3.25 19.72 -20.70
N PRO A 115 2.84 20.92 -20.25
CA PRO A 115 1.96 21.03 -19.07
C PRO A 115 0.60 20.36 -19.31
N ARG A 116 0.05 20.48 -20.53
CA ARG A 116 -1.22 19.85 -20.91
C ARG A 116 -1.11 18.32 -20.89
N GLN A 117 -0.01 17.77 -21.39
CA GLN A 117 0.27 16.34 -21.31
C GLN A 117 0.32 15.87 -19.84
N GLN A 118 1.04 16.58 -18.97
CA GLN A 118 1.14 16.22 -17.55
C GLN A 118 -0.19 16.32 -16.82
N GLN A 119 -0.97 17.38 -17.09
CA GLN A 119 -2.30 17.54 -16.51
C GLN A 119 -3.24 16.41 -16.93
N MET A 120 -3.21 16.02 -18.21
CA MET A 120 -4.05 14.95 -18.72
C MET A 120 -3.64 13.58 -18.17
N LEU A 121 -2.34 13.32 -18.02
CA LEU A 121 -1.81 12.13 -17.34
C LEU A 121 -2.36 12.02 -15.91
N ARG A 122 -2.24 13.09 -15.11
CA ARG A 122 -2.74 13.11 -13.72
C ARG A 122 -4.25 12.88 -13.67
N THR A 123 -4.99 13.56 -14.53
CA THR A 123 -6.46 13.41 -14.60
C THR A 123 -6.86 11.98 -14.94
N ILE A 124 -6.16 11.33 -15.86
CA ILE A 124 -6.40 9.92 -16.22
C ILE A 124 -6.12 9.00 -15.03
N GLN A 125 -5.00 9.19 -14.32
CA GLN A 125 -4.65 8.38 -13.15
C GLN A 125 -5.68 8.54 -12.01
N ASP A 126 -6.07 9.77 -11.71
CA ASP A 126 -7.08 10.07 -10.69
C ASP A 126 -8.44 9.46 -11.05
N THR A 127 -8.82 9.56 -12.32
CA THR A 127 -10.09 9.00 -12.83
C THR A 127 -10.08 7.47 -12.76
N GLU A 128 -8.97 6.84 -13.14
CA GLU A 128 -8.80 5.39 -13.05
C GLU A 128 -8.90 4.86 -11.61
N ALA A 129 -8.24 5.55 -10.66
CA ALA A 129 -8.31 5.20 -9.25
C ALA A 129 -9.76 5.29 -8.74
N ARG A 130 -10.48 6.36 -9.09
CA ARG A 130 -11.90 6.56 -8.73
C ARG A 130 -12.82 5.52 -9.33
N ILE A 131 -12.67 5.20 -10.62
CA ILE A 131 -13.45 4.13 -11.28
C ILE A 131 -13.19 2.79 -10.58
N THR A 132 -11.94 2.49 -10.23
CA THR A 132 -11.58 1.25 -9.55
C THR A 132 -12.19 1.17 -8.15
N GLN A 133 -12.17 2.27 -7.40
CA GLN A 133 -12.83 2.34 -6.10
C GLN A 133 -14.35 2.12 -6.23
N MET A 134 -14.99 2.84 -7.15
CA MET A 134 -16.44 2.77 -7.36
C MET A 134 -16.90 1.37 -7.79
N LYS A 135 -16.11 0.66 -8.59
CA LYS A 135 -16.34 -0.77 -8.89
C LYS A 135 -16.38 -1.62 -7.63
N ARG A 136 -15.41 -1.47 -6.73
CA ARG A 136 -15.34 -2.26 -5.50
C ARG A 136 -16.53 -1.97 -4.59
N GLU A 137 -16.92 -0.71 -4.48
CA GLU A 137 -18.10 -0.29 -3.72
C GLU A 137 -19.38 -0.91 -4.30
N VAL A 138 -19.55 -0.88 -5.62
CA VAL A 138 -20.68 -1.53 -6.31
C VAL A 138 -20.71 -3.03 -6.04
N GLU A 139 -19.59 -3.73 -6.14
CA GLU A 139 -19.50 -5.17 -5.85
C GLU A 139 -19.83 -5.49 -4.38
N ASN A 140 -19.33 -4.68 -3.43
CA ASN A 140 -19.67 -4.84 -2.02
C ASN A 140 -21.17 -4.65 -1.75
N VAL A 141 -21.79 -3.65 -2.38
CA VAL A 141 -23.25 -3.42 -2.26
C VAL A 141 -24.02 -4.61 -2.82
N LYS A 142 -23.65 -5.14 -3.99
CA LYS A 142 -24.27 -6.35 -4.58
C LYS A 142 -24.13 -7.58 -3.67
N ALA A 143 -22.94 -7.77 -3.09
CA ALA A 143 -22.69 -8.87 -2.16
C ALA A 143 -23.56 -8.76 -0.90
N ASN A 144 -23.65 -7.57 -0.32
CA ASN A 144 -24.51 -7.31 0.85
C ASN A 144 -25.99 -7.51 0.52
N GLU A 145 -26.46 -7.04 -0.64
CA GLU A 145 -27.83 -7.27 -1.09
C GLU A 145 -28.13 -8.76 -1.28
N SER A 146 -27.19 -9.52 -1.88
CA SER A 146 -27.30 -10.97 -2.04
C SER A 146 -27.38 -11.68 -0.67
N LEU A 147 -26.55 -11.27 0.29
CA LEU A 147 -26.55 -11.80 1.65
C LEU A 147 -27.91 -11.54 2.33
N LEU A 148 -28.43 -10.31 2.26
CA LEU A 148 -29.73 -9.95 2.82
C LEU A 148 -30.88 -10.74 2.17
N ARG A 149 -30.85 -10.91 0.84
CA ARG A 149 -31.83 -11.76 0.13
C ARG A 149 -31.75 -13.21 0.59
N ALA A 150 -30.55 -13.79 0.71
CA ALA A 150 -30.36 -15.14 1.20
C ALA A 150 -30.88 -15.32 2.63
N GLN A 151 -30.55 -14.39 3.53
CA GLN A 151 -31.08 -14.38 4.90
C GLN A 151 -32.61 -14.29 4.91
N SER A 152 -33.20 -13.41 4.11
CA SER A 152 -34.66 -13.28 4.02
C SER A 152 -35.34 -14.54 3.49
N ALA A 153 -34.75 -15.20 2.48
CA ALA A 153 -35.27 -16.47 1.94
C ALA A 153 -35.17 -17.60 2.97
N ILE A 154 -34.11 -17.63 3.78
CA ILE A 154 -33.96 -18.57 4.91
C ILE A 154 -35.02 -18.28 5.98
N SER A 155 -35.26 -17.02 6.35
CA SER A 155 -36.31 -16.66 7.31
C SER A 155 -37.72 -17.01 6.81
N HIS A 156 -38.02 -16.77 5.53
CA HIS A 156 -39.31 -17.13 4.93
C HIS A 156 -39.50 -18.65 4.77
N SER A 157 -38.45 -19.39 4.44
CA SER A 157 -38.49 -20.86 4.38
C SER A 157 -38.52 -21.51 5.77
N GLN A 158 -37.98 -20.86 6.81
CA GLN A 158 -38.19 -21.26 8.20
C GLN A 158 -39.65 -21.09 8.63
N SER A 159 -40.41 -20.12 8.13
CA SER A 159 -41.83 -19.98 8.49
C SER A 159 -42.71 -21.18 8.07
N GLY A 160 -42.27 -22.02 7.13
CA GLY A 160 -42.95 -23.27 6.75
C GLY A 160 -42.39 -24.54 7.41
N ILE A 161 -41.21 -24.48 8.03
CA ILE A 161 -40.47 -25.63 8.60
C ILE A 161 -40.18 -25.42 10.11
N ASN A 162 -40.71 -24.37 10.75
CA ASN A 162 -40.35 -24.01 12.13
C ASN A 162 -40.93 -24.90 13.23
N THR A 163 -41.82 -25.86 12.95
CA THR A 163 -42.43 -26.63 14.04
C THR A 163 -41.65 -27.89 14.43
N ARG A 164 -40.65 -28.34 13.65
CA ARG A 164 -39.97 -29.63 13.95
C ARG A 164 -38.44 -29.65 13.81
N LEU A 165 -37.82 -28.76 13.03
CA LEU A 165 -36.37 -28.75 12.82
C LEU A 165 -35.64 -27.72 13.70
N GLY A 166 -36.26 -26.56 13.97
CA GLY A 166 -35.71 -25.56 14.89
C GLY A 166 -35.45 -26.13 16.29
N SER A 167 -36.35 -26.96 16.81
CA SER A 167 -36.18 -27.62 18.11
C SER A 167 -35.02 -28.61 18.15
N ALA A 168 -34.67 -29.24 17.03
CA ALA A 168 -33.59 -30.24 16.96
C ALA A 168 -32.21 -29.57 16.87
N VAL A 169 -32.08 -28.52 16.04
CA VAL A 169 -30.83 -27.76 15.90
C VAL A 169 -30.55 -26.94 17.17
N GLU A 170 -31.57 -26.31 17.75
CA GLU A 170 -31.44 -25.61 19.04
C GLU A 170 -31.06 -26.58 20.16
N SER A 171 -31.59 -27.81 20.17
CA SER A 171 -31.19 -28.84 21.13
C SER A 171 -29.74 -29.27 20.95
N LEU A 172 -29.27 -29.41 19.71
CA LEU A 172 -27.87 -29.75 19.39
C LEU A 172 -26.91 -28.65 19.82
N GLU A 173 -27.26 -27.38 19.58
CA GLU A 173 -26.45 -26.23 19.99
C GLU A 173 -26.41 -26.09 21.52
N ARG A 174 -27.53 -26.39 22.21
CA ARG A 174 -27.61 -26.48 23.67
C ARG A 174 -26.74 -27.61 24.23
N ILE A 175 -26.73 -28.77 23.58
CA ILE A 175 -25.88 -29.92 23.95
C ILE A 175 -24.41 -29.57 23.75
N LYS A 176 -24.04 -28.97 22.60
CA LYS A 176 -22.66 -28.55 22.31
C LYS A 176 -22.15 -27.50 23.29
N LYS A 177 -22.98 -26.50 23.60
CA LYS A 177 -22.66 -25.48 24.62
C LYS A 177 -22.53 -26.10 26.02
N ARG A 178 -23.34 -27.12 26.36
CA ARG A 178 -23.16 -27.89 27.60
C ARG A 178 -21.83 -28.64 27.63
N GLN A 179 -21.44 -29.25 26.51
CA GLN A 179 -20.18 -29.98 26.40
C GLN A 179 -18.97 -29.04 26.52
N GLU A 180 -19.00 -27.88 25.87
CA GLU A 180 -17.95 -26.85 25.99
C GLU A 180 -17.84 -26.29 27.42
N ILE A 181 -18.98 -25.98 28.06
CA ILE A 181 -18.98 -25.56 29.48
C ILE A 181 -18.44 -26.67 30.39
N THR A 182 -18.76 -27.93 30.11
CA THR A 182 -18.26 -29.07 30.89
C THR A 182 -16.77 -29.28 30.68
N ALA A 183 -16.28 -29.16 29.45
CA ALA A 183 -14.86 -29.25 29.12
C ALA A 183 -14.06 -28.12 29.79
N GLY A 184 -14.52 -26.87 29.68
CA GLY A 184 -13.89 -25.74 30.37
C GLY A 184 -13.93 -25.86 31.89
N ARG A 185 -14.96 -26.52 32.46
CA ARG A 185 -15.02 -26.80 33.91
C ARG A 185 -14.04 -27.90 34.33
N ILE A 186 -13.77 -28.89 33.47
CA ILE A 186 -12.74 -29.91 33.69
C ILE A 186 -11.35 -29.29 33.59
N GLU A 187 -11.12 -28.42 32.60
CA GLU A 187 -9.86 -27.68 32.42
C GLU A 187 -9.59 -26.73 33.58
N ALA A 188 -10.57 -25.91 33.96
CA ALA A 188 -10.47 -25.04 35.14
C ALA A 188 -10.31 -25.85 36.46
N GLY A 189 -10.91 -27.04 36.54
CA GLY A 189 -10.71 -27.97 37.66
C GLY A 189 -9.28 -28.55 37.69
N ALA A 190 -8.70 -28.85 36.53
CA ALA A 190 -7.31 -29.29 36.41
C ALA A 190 -6.32 -28.15 36.73
N GLU A 191 -6.63 -26.92 36.30
CA GLU A 191 -5.86 -25.73 36.69
C GLU A 191 -5.96 -25.44 38.20
N LEU A 192 -7.15 -25.56 38.79
CA LEU A 192 -7.33 -25.45 40.25
C LEU A 192 -6.59 -26.56 41.01
N ALA A 193 -6.61 -27.80 40.52
CA ALA A 193 -5.84 -28.90 41.11
C ALA A 193 -4.31 -28.70 40.93
N ALA A 194 -3.87 -28.05 39.85
CA ALA A 194 -2.48 -27.67 39.64
C ALA A 194 -2.04 -26.51 40.57
N LEU A 195 -2.96 -25.59 40.87
CA LEU A 195 -2.79 -24.50 41.85
C LEU A 195 -2.75 -25.05 43.29
N GLU A 196 -3.56 -26.05 43.63
CA GLU A 196 -3.54 -26.73 44.93
C GLU A 196 -2.27 -27.57 45.16
N ASN A 197 -1.63 -28.05 44.09
CA ASN A 197 -0.39 -28.85 44.17
C ASN A 197 0.91 -28.02 44.28
N GLY A 198 0.84 -26.76 44.73
CA GLY A 198 1.98 -26.04 45.33
C GLY A 198 3.18 -25.71 44.42
N SER A 199 3.07 -25.88 43.10
CA SER A 199 4.18 -25.65 42.15
C SER A 199 4.43 -24.17 41.81
N ASP A 200 3.57 -23.25 42.26
CA ASP A 200 3.65 -21.83 41.91
C ASP A 200 4.66 -21.05 42.77
N LEU A 201 4.93 -21.52 43.99
CA LEU A 201 5.94 -20.91 44.86
C LEU A 201 7.35 -21.12 44.30
N ASP A 202 7.67 -22.31 43.79
CA ASP A 202 8.97 -22.64 43.19
C ASP A 202 9.21 -21.96 41.82
N ARG A 203 8.14 -21.57 41.13
CA ARG A 203 8.21 -20.79 39.88
C ARG A 203 8.42 -19.31 40.19
N GLN A 204 7.68 -18.76 41.15
CA GLN A 204 7.85 -17.37 41.60
C GLN A 204 9.20 -17.12 42.28
N LEU A 205 9.74 -18.10 43.03
CA LEU A 205 11.09 -18.02 43.61
C LEU A 205 12.19 -17.97 42.54
N ARG A 206 12.03 -18.70 41.43
CA ARG A 206 12.94 -18.66 40.27
C ARG A 206 12.86 -17.35 39.49
N GLU A 207 11.66 -16.83 39.25
CA GLU A 207 11.46 -15.55 38.56
C GLU A 207 11.90 -14.34 39.40
N ALA A 208 11.80 -14.43 40.73
CA ALA A 208 12.33 -13.42 41.66
C ALA A 208 13.84 -13.50 41.87
N GLY A 209 14.53 -14.47 41.25
CA GLY A 209 15.98 -14.68 41.42
C GLY A 209 16.39 -15.19 42.81
N ILE A 210 15.44 -15.66 43.62
CA ILE A 210 15.66 -16.21 44.95
C ILE A 210 15.53 -17.73 44.86
N GLY A 211 16.51 -18.35 44.21
CA GLY A 211 16.59 -19.79 44.01
C GLY A 211 17.98 -20.16 43.51
N GLY A 212 18.81 -20.72 44.38
CA GLY A 212 20.24 -20.88 44.18
C GLY A 212 20.65 -21.79 43.02
N SER A 213 21.70 -21.33 42.33
CA SER A 213 22.75 -22.07 41.62
C SER A 213 22.34 -23.06 40.51
N SER A 214 22.55 -22.63 39.27
CA SER A 214 23.23 -23.47 38.27
C SER A 214 24.12 -22.56 37.43
N GLN A 215 25.43 -22.74 37.56
CA GLN A 215 26.44 -22.00 36.80
C GLN A 215 26.28 -22.33 35.32
N SER A 216 26.01 -21.33 34.49
CA SER A 216 25.88 -21.53 33.05
C SER A 216 27.26 -21.58 32.39
N ALA A 217 27.38 -22.35 31.31
CA ALA A 217 28.64 -22.59 30.59
C ALA A 217 29.31 -21.29 30.07
N ASP A 218 28.56 -20.19 29.98
CA ASP A 218 29.06 -18.87 29.60
C ASP A 218 29.91 -18.20 30.70
N ASP A 219 29.66 -18.50 31.97
CA ASP A 219 30.48 -18.02 33.09
C ASP A 219 31.82 -18.74 33.15
N VAL A 220 31.85 -20.03 32.77
CA VAL A 220 33.07 -20.84 32.64
C VAL A 220 33.94 -20.35 31.47
N LEU A 221 33.32 -19.94 30.36
CA LEU A 221 34.03 -19.40 29.20
C LEU A 221 34.69 -18.05 29.50
N LYS A 222 34.00 -17.16 30.23
CA LYS A 222 34.58 -15.88 30.70
C LYS A 222 35.74 -16.05 31.67
N GLN A 223 35.68 -17.07 32.54
CA GLN A 223 36.74 -17.39 33.48
C GLN A 223 37.99 -17.97 32.80
N LEU A 224 37.82 -18.70 31.67
CA LEU A 224 38.92 -19.23 30.86
C LEU A 224 39.60 -18.17 29.96
N MET A 225 38.93 -17.05 29.68
CA MET A 225 39.44 -15.98 28.80
C MET A 225 40.12 -14.81 29.55
N ALA A 226 40.17 -14.85 30.88
CA ALA A 226 40.83 -13.82 31.68
C ALA A 226 42.34 -14.12 31.85
N PRO A 227 43.25 -13.18 31.54
CA PRO A 227 44.70 -13.39 31.64
C PRO A 227 45.20 -13.47 33.09
N SER A 228 46.04 -14.48 33.34
CA SER A 228 46.66 -14.83 34.62
C SER A 228 47.47 -13.71 35.26
N GLY A 229 47.26 -13.43 36.55
CA GLY A 229 48.10 -12.51 37.32
C GLY A 229 47.72 -12.26 38.78
N SER A 230 47.83 -13.30 39.62
CA SER A 230 48.17 -13.31 41.06
C SER A 230 47.59 -12.26 42.04
N GLY A 231 46.73 -12.74 42.94
CA GLY A 231 47.12 -13.00 44.34
C GLY A 231 46.67 -12.01 45.44
N ALA A 232 45.72 -12.46 46.28
CA ALA A 232 45.62 -12.27 47.74
C ALA A 232 44.18 -12.59 48.18
N GLN A 233 43.82 -13.28 49.26
CA GLN A 233 44.51 -13.94 50.37
C GLN A 233 43.40 -14.81 51.00
N VAL A 234 43.60 -16.12 51.15
CA VAL A 234 42.84 -16.92 52.12
C VAL A 234 43.74 -17.14 53.33
N LEU A 235 43.38 -16.40 54.36
CA LEU A 235 43.73 -16.58 55.75
C LEU A 235 43.23 -17.96 56.22
N LEU A 236 44.11 -18.81 56.79
CA LEU A 236 43.77 -19.81 57.80
C LEU A 236 45.05 -20.26 58.57
N PRO A 237 44.90 -20.72 59.82
CA PRO A 237 45.89 -20.57 60.91
C PRO A 237 46.91 -21.72 61.07
N ALA A 238 47.85 -21.45 61.98
CA ALA A 238 49.11 -22.14 62.27
C ALA A 238 48.99 -23.41 63.18
N PRO A 239 50.07 -23.89 63.84
CA PRO A 239 51.00 -24.92 63.36
C PRO A 239 51.05 -26.17 64.28
N ALA A 240 51.64 -27.27 63.81
CA ALA A 240 51.97 -28.41 64.67
C ALA A 240 53.43 -28.90 64.45
N LYS A 241 54.25 -28.58 65.46
CA LYS A 241 55.40 -29.28 66.07
C LYS A 241 55.99 -30.49 65.30
N LYS A 242 57.27 -30.45 64.92
CA LYS A 242 58.49 -30.77 65.73
C LYS A 242 58.81 -32.27 65.72
N ILE A 243 60.08 -32.61 65.46
CA ILE A 243 60.96 -33.66 66.05
C ILE A 243 62.02 -33.99 64.98
N GLU A 244 63.26 -33.48 65.08
CA GLU A 244 64.44 -34.11 65.73
C GLU A 244 64.93 -35.34 64.93
N ARG A 245 66.19 -35.48 64.48
CA ARG A 245 67.51 -35.03 64.96
C ARG A 245 68.49 -34.89 63.80
#